data_AF-A0A067NAI2-F1
#
_entry.id   AF-A0A067NAI2-F1
#
_cell.length_a   1.000
_cell.length_b   1.000
_cell.length_c   1.000
_cell.angle_alpha   90.00
_cell.angle_beta   90.00
_cell.angle_gamma   90.00
#
_symmetry.space_group_name_H-M   'P 1'
#
loop_
_entity.id
_entity.type
_entity.pdbx_description
1 polymer ?
#
loop_
_entity_poly.entity_id
_entity_poly.type
_entity_poly.pdbx_seq_one_letter_code
_entity_poly.pdbx_strand_id
1 'polypeptide(L)'
;MLSTSTATTEDKANGILAVCGLCRRQFAKYTCPSCNVPYCSLTCFRSDSHGQCSEGFYRKEVETDIQSEPSKTAEERRRMMDLLKKFEEDSLKQDDGDGDDSDGEGSDDETNELSKRLRGVDLDSTLPDDLWTLLTPSQQQKFLKALQDPSSELAQQLLASEQIEKDTVLPWWNDHNHGIPEPDGEHETELKDSLRYGEDPRPMPVPTRLVTPVEGGPSLVYNIVAVL
;
A
#
# COMPACT_ATOMS: atom_id res chain seq x y z
N MET A 1 -10.07 34.44 7.48
CA MET A 1 -11.33 34.82 6.81
C MET A 1 -11.12 34.57 5.34
N LEU A 2 -11.84 33.58 4.81
CA LEU A 2 -11.73 33.08 3.45
C LEU A 2 -12.16 34.16 2.45
N SER A 3 -11.32 34.45 1.47
CA SER A 3 -11.75 35.12 0.24
C SER A 3 -11.77 34.07 -0.86
N THR A 4 -12.95 33.50 -1.07
CA THR A 4 -13.33 32.69 -2.23
C THR A 4 -13.39 33.57 -3.46
N SER A 5 -12.51 33.33 -4.45
CA SER A 5 -12.63 33.92 -5.79
C SER A 5 -13.02 32.83 -6.78
N THR A 6 -14.32 32.63 -6.93
CA THR A 6 -14.94 31.87 -8.02
C THR A 6 -14.84 32.69 -9.31
N ALA A 7 -13.91 32.33 -10.20
CA ALA A 7 -13.86 32.88 -11.55
C ALA A 7 -14.78 32.06 -12.47
N THR A 8 -16.05 32.43 -12.50
CA THR A 8 -16.97 32.11 -13.59
C THR A 8 -16.50 32.87 -14.84
N THR A 9 -16.06 32.15 -15.87
CA THR A 9 -15.96 32.69 -17.24
C THR A 9 -16.81 31.81 -18.15
N GLU A 10 -18.09 32.15 -18.20
CA GLU A 10 -18.95 31.86 -19.34
C GLU A 10 -18.57 32.87 -20.44
N ASP A 11 -17.90 32.41 -21.50
CA ASP A 11 -17.71 33.21 -22.71
C ASP A 11 -18.05 32.41 -23.97
N LYS A 12 -19.21 32.78 -24.52
CA LYS A 12 -19.62 32.84 -25.93
C LYS A 12 -19.10 31.78 -26.91
N ALA A 13 -20.05 30.92 -27.30
CA ALA A 13 -20.12 30.28 -28.60
C ALA A 13 -20.04 31.29 -29.76
N ASN A 14 -18.90 31.34 -30.46
CA ASN A 14 -18.86 31.31 -31.93
C ASN A 14 -17.40 31.07 -32.39
N GLY A 15 -17.06 29.80 -32.63
CA GLY A 15 -15.73 29.41 -33.11
C GLY A 15 -15.78 27.94 -33.48
N ILE A 16 -15.31 27.61 -34.68
CA ILE A 16 -15.20 26.25 -35.23
C ILE A 16 -14.79 25.30 -34.11
N LEU A 17 -15.65 24.33 -33.77
CA LEU A 17 -15.39 23.33 -32.73
C LEU A 17 -14.16 22.51 -33.13
N ALA A 18 -12.99 22.98 -32.72
CA ALA A 18 -11.72 22.33 -33.04
C ALA A 18 -11.69 20.98 -32.35
N VAL A 19 -11.37 19.93 -33.10
CA VAL A 19 -11.20 18.58 -32.54
C VAL A 19 -9.94 18.58 -31.67
N CYS A 20 -9.96 17.84 -30.56
CA CYS A 20 -8.78 17.68 -29.71
C CYS A 20 -7.59 17.14 -30.51
N GLY A 21 -6.48 17.87 -30.51
CA GLY A 21 -5.25 17.49 -31.22
C GLY A 21 -4.54 16.27 -30.64
N LEU A 22 -4.92 15.85 -29.44
CA LEU A 22 -4.28 14.78 -28.67
C LEU A 22 -5.05 13.46 -28.80
N CYS A 23 -6.35 13.45 -28.45
CA CYS A 23 -7.16 12.22 -28.53
C CYS A 23 -7.97 12.09 -29.83
N ARG A 24 -8.19 13.19 -30.58
CA ARG A 24 -9.01 13.27 -31.79
C ARG A 24 -10.44 12.70 -31.70
N ARG A 25 -10.92 12.42 -30.49
CA ARG A 25 -12.22 11.78 -30.22
C ARG A 25 -13.30 12.77 -29.80
N GLN A 26 -12.90 13.92 -29.25
CA GLN A 26 -13.80 14.90 -28.66
C GLN A 26 -13.43 16.30 -29.14
N PHE A 27 -14.39 17.22 -29.07
CA PHE A 27 -14.14 18.64 -29.29
C PHE A 27 -13.26 19.19 -28.16
N ALA A 28 -12.33 20.06 -28.53
CA ALA A 28 -11.46 20.73 -27.59
C ALA A 28 -12.23 21.77 -26.79
N LYS A 29 -11.99 21.78 -25.48
CA LYS A 29 -12.56 22.74 -24.53
C LYS A 29 -11.54 23.81 -24.14
N TYR A 30 -10.26 23.50 -24.26
CA TYR A 30 -9.15 24.30 -23.79
C TYR A 30 -8.01 24.28 -24.82
N THR A 31 -7.10 25.25 -24.72
CA THR A 31 -5.92 25.35 -25.58
C THR A 31 -4.67 25.51 -24.72
N CYS A 32 -3.60 24.76 -25.01
CA CYS A 32 -2.35 24.90 -24.26
C CYS A 32 -1.69 26.26 -24.55
N PRO A 33 -1.28 27.04 -23.53
CA PRO A 33 -0.65 28.34 -23.74
C PRO A 33 0.79 28.26 -24.28
N SER A 34 1.44 27.09 -24.18
CA SER A 34 2.83 26.89 -24.59
C SER A 34 2.99 26.43 -26.03
N CYS A 35 2.09 25.56 -26.51
CA CYS A 35 2.15 24.97 -27.86
C CYS A 35 0.91 25.24 -28.70
N ASN A 36 -0.09 25.95 -28.16
CA ASN A 36 -1.34 26.31 -28.81
C ASN A 36 -2.18 25.11 -29.30
N VAL A 37 -1.92 23.90 -28.78
CA VAL A 37 -2.67 22.70 -29.15
C VAL A 37 -4.02 22.66 -28.42
N PRO A 38 -5.14 22.44 -29.14
CA PRO A 38 -6.47 22.33 -28.54
C PRO A 38 -6.69 20.94 -27.91
N TYR A 39 -7.19 20.88 -26.67
CA TYR A 39 -7.42 19.66 -25.90
C TYR A 39 -8.79 19.60 -25.21
N CYS A 40 -9.32 18.40 -24.95
CA CYS A 40 -10.67 18.22 -24.39
C CYS A 40 -10.72 18.11 -22.86
N SER A 41 -9.67 17.60 -22.21
CA SER A 41 -9.62 17.30 -20.78
C SER A 41 -8.19 17.28 -20.23
N LEU A 42 -8.06 17.32 -18.90
CA LEU A 42 -6.77 17.15 -18.21
C LEU A 42 -6.08 15.82 -18.54
N THR A 43 -6.84 14.77 -18.83
CA THR A 43 -6.27 13.48 -19.25
C THR A 43 -5.53 13.57 -20.58
N CYS A 44 -6.01 14.41 -21.51
CA CYS A 44 -5.28 14.69 -22.74
C CYS A 44 -4.08 15.60 -22.46
N PHE A 45 -4.23 16.62 -21.61
CA PHE A 45 -3.12 17.50 -21.22
C PHE A 45 -1.94 16.75 -20.59
N ARG A 46 -2.22 15.73 -19.75
CA ARG A 46 -1.22 14.87 -19.07
C ARG A 46 -0.76 13.65 -19.88
N SER A 47 -1.28 13.48 -21.10
CA SER A 47 -0.90 12.32 -21.92
C SER A 47 0.55 12.45 -22.40
N ASP A 48 1.19 11.31 -22.69
CA ASP A 48 2.55 11.25 -23.24
C ASP A 48 2.69 12.11 -24.52
N SER A 49 1.63 12.16 -25.35
CA SER A 49 1.57 13.01 -26.54
C SER A 49 1.69 14.52 -26.27
N HIS A 50 1.51 14.95 -25.01
CA HIS A 50 1.64 16.33 -24.54
C HIS A 50 2.54 16.42 -23.28
N GLY A 51 3.49 15.49 -23.12
CA GLY A 51 4.40 15.44 -21.97
C GLY A 51 5.28 16.68 -21.83
N GLN A 52 5.91 17.13 -22.93
CA GLN A 52 6.87 18.24 -22.93
C GLN A 52 6.31 19.56 -22.37
N CYS A 53 5.04 19.86 -22.67
CA CYS A 53 4.39 21.09 -22.21
C CYS A 53 3.71 20.93 -20.84
N SER A 54 3.23 19.72 -20.53
CA SER A 54 2.60 19.46 -19.23
C SER A 54 3.64 19.37 -18.11
N GLU A 55 4.76 18.69 -18.34
CA GLU A 55 5.87 18.59 -17.39
C GLU A 55 6.49 19.95 -17.10
N GLY A 56 6.72 20.78 -18.12
CA GLY A 56 7.25 22.14 -17.94
C GLY A 56 6.34 23.03 -17.10
N PHE A 57 5.01 22.89 -17.25
CA PHE A 57 4.04 23.59 -16.42
C PHE A 57 4.08 23.08 -14.97
N TYR A 58 4.07 21.74 -14.77
CA TYR A 58 4.14 21.15 -13.43
C TYR A 58 5.43 21.52 -12.70
N ARG A 59 6.57 21.41 -13.38
CA ARG A 59 7.87 21.78 -12.83
C ARG A 59 7.88 23.24 -12.38
N LYS A 60 7.38 24.14 -13.23
CA LYS A 60 7.33 25.57 -12.90
C LYS A 60 6.39 25.83 -11.72
N GLU A 61 5.22 25.22 -11.68
CA GLU A 61 4.27 25.36 -10.58
C GLU A 61 4.86 24.86 -9.26
N VAL A 62 5.52 23.69 -9.28
CA VAL A 62 6.21 23.12 -8.11
C VAL A 62 7.40 23.98 -7.68
N GLU A 63 8.21 24.47 -8.63
CA GLU A 63 9.30 25.40 -8.32
C GLU A 63 8.77 26.70 -7.71
N THR A 64 7.65 27.24 -8.20
CA THR A 64 7.03 28.43 -7.62
C THR A 64 6.40 28.15 -6.26
N ASP A 65 5.81 26.96 -6.05
CA ASP A 65 5.21 26.56 -4.78
C ASP A 65 6.29 26.44 -3.71
N ILE A 66 7.38 25.71 -4.01
CA ILE A 66 8.57 25.60 -3.16
C ILE A 66 9.23 26.97 -2.89
N GLN A 67 9.25 27.88 -3.88
CA GLN A 67 9.76 29.25 -3.73
C GLN A 67 8.78 30.21 -3.03
N SER A 68 7.50 29.87 -2.99
CA SER A 68 6.48 30.62 -2.25
C SER A 68 6.36 30.14 -0.79
N GLU A 69 6.73 28.89 -0.52
CA GLU A 69 6.82 28.27 0.81
C GLU A 69 8.26 28.10 1.42
N PRO A 70 9.30 28.91 1.13
CA PRO A 70 10.60 28.77 1.79
C PRO A 70 10.60 29.37 3.20
N SER A 71 9.46 29.86 3.70
CA SER A 71 9.32 30.43 5.03
C SER A 71 8.81 29.41 6.05
N LYS A 72 9.48 28.28 6.14
CA LYS A 72 9.83 27.76 7.46
C LYS A 72 10.95 28.67 7.95
N THR A 73 10.64 29.56 8.89
CA THR A 73 11.49 30.65 9.40
C THR A 73 12.96 30.22 9.53
N ALA A 74 13.91 31.15 9.38
CA ALA A 74 15.33 30.88 9.67
C ALA A 74 15.54 30.19 11.04
N GLU A 75 14.60 30.40 11.96
CA GLU A 75 14.45 29.71 13.23
C GLU A 75 14.09 28.22 13.11
N GLU A 76 13.13 27.82 12.26
CA GLU A 76 12.80 26.41 12.01
C GLU A 76 13.95 25.67 11.31
N ARG A 77 14.65 26.33 10.37
CA ARG A 77 15.88 25.79 9.78
C ARG A 77 16.98 25.61 10.83
N ARG A 78 17.12 26.55 11.77
CA ARG A 78 18.04 26.41 12.92
C ARG A 78 17.62 25.28 13.85
N ARG A 79 16.34 25.12 14.15
CA ARG A 79 15.82 24.00 14.96
C ARG A 79 16.07 22.66 14.29
N MET A 80 15.88 22.56 12.97
CA MET A 80 16.18 21.34 12.21
C MET A 80 17.69 21.01 12.24
N MET A 81 18.56 22.00 12.09
CA MET A 81 20.01 21.81 12.20
C MET A 81 20.44 21.45 13.62
N ASP A 82 19.80 22.01 14.65
CA ASP A 82 20.07 21.70 16.05
C ASP A 82 19.64 20.27 16.42
N LEU A 83 18.52 19.79 15.86
CA LEU A 83 18.08 18.40 16.02
C LEU A 83 19.06 17.41 15.38
N LEU A 84 19.53 17.71 14.15
CA LEU A 84 20.54 16.89 13.47
C LEU A 84 21.85 16.83 14.27
N LYS A 85 22.29 17.98 14.80
CA LYS A 85 23.51 18.06 15.62
C LYS A 85 23.38 17.26 16.91
N LYS A 86 22.22 17.33 17.59
CA LYS A 86 21.96 16.50 18.78
C LYS A 86 22.00 15.01 18.47
N PHE A 87 21.46 14.58 17.33
CA PHE A 87 21.50 13.16 16.94
C PHE A 87 22.92 12.67 16.67
N GLU A 88 23.76 13.51 16.06
CA GLU A 88 25.18 13.24 15.85
C GLU A 88 25.96 13.17 17.18
N GLU A 89 25.72 14.10 18.10
CA GLU A 89 26.28 14.07 19.46
C GLU A 89 25.77 12.85 20.28
N ASP A 90 24.49 12.53 20.14
CA ASP A 90 23.80 11.26 20.48
C ASP A 90 24.63 10.03 20.13
N SER A 91 24.89 9.90 18.83
CA SER A 91 25.55 8.74 18.24
C SER A 91 27.03 8.67 18.62
N LEU A 92 27.72 9.81 18.74
CA LEU A 92 29.13 9.87 19.13
C LEU A 92 29.36 9.54 20.61
N LYS A 93 28.42 9.88 21.51
CA LYS A 93 28.51 9.51 22.93
C LYS A 93 28.29 8.01 23.18
N GLN A 94 27.71 7.30 22.22
CA GLN A 94 27.43 5.87 22.33
C GLN A 94 28.60 4.97 21.90
N ASP A 95 29.65 5.54 21.26
CA ASP A 95 30.80 4.79 20.74
C ASP A 95 32.07 4.85 21.63
N ASP A 96 32.12 5.75 22.62
CA ASP A 96 33.27 5.94 23.53
C ASP A 96 32.97 5.50 25.00
N GLY A 97 32.20 4.43 25.18
CA GLY A 97 31.79 3.91 26.50
C GLY A 97 31.99 2.40 26.63
N ASP A 98 33.18 2.03 27.13
CA ASP A 98 33.51 0.74 27.75
C ASP A 98 32.36 0.21 28.63
N GLY A 99 32.15 -1.11 28.61
CA GLY A 99 30.96 -1.77 29.16
C GLY A 99 30.70 -1.45 30.64
N ASP A 100 29.49 -0.98 30.91
CA ASP A 100 28.93 -0.89 32.26
C ASP A 100 27.42 -1.14 32.17
N ASP A 101 26.96 -2.13 32.93
CA ASP A 101 25.57 -2.48 33.16
C ASP A 101 24.80 -1.22 33.59
N SER A 102 23.95 -0.68 32.71
CA SER A 102 23.04 0.41 33.05
C SER A 102 21.63 0.04 32.63
N ASP A 103 20.91 -0.48 33.63
CA ASP A 103 19.48 -0.76 33.65
C ASP A 103 18.69 0.39 33.01
N GLY A 104 18.19 0.14 31.80
CA GLY A 104 17.23 0.99 31.12
C GLY A 104 15.85 0.80 31.73
N GLU A 105 15.47 1.68 32.66
CA GLU A 105 14.10 1.76 33.15
C GLU A 105 13.13 2.17 32.03
N GLY A 106 12.44 1.17 31.47
CA GLY A 106 11.36 1.40 30.50
C GLY A 106 10.67 0.13 30.01
N SER A 107 9.81 -0.47 30.84
CA SER A 107 8.83 -1.52 30.46
C SER A 107 9.33 -2.98 30.35
N ASP A 108 10.34 -3.39 31.12
CA ASP A 108 10.79 -4.78 31.13
C ASP A 108 10.06 -5.69 32.14
N ASP A 109 9.27 -5.16 33.08
CA ASP A 109 8.62 -6.00 34.10
C ASP A 109 7.51 -6.89 33.50
N GLU A 110 6.69 -6.36 32.58
CA GLU A 110 5.63 -7.14 31.92
C GLU A 110 6.18 -8.20 30.95
N THR A 111 7.26 -7.91 30.23
CA THR A 111 7.90 -8.85 29.29
C THR A 111 8.65 -9.96 30.02
N ASN A 112 9.27 -9.64 31.17
CA ASN A 112 9.90 -10.62 32.05
C ASN A 112 8.88 -11.55 32.72
N GLU A 113 7.72 -11.03 33.13
CA GLU A 113 6.65 -11.82 33.73
C GLU A 113 6.02 -12.81 32.72
N LEU A 114 5.77 -12.36 31.49
CA LEU A 114 5.36 -13.20 30.36
C LEU A 114 6.36 -14.31 30.08
N SER A 115 7.64 -13.96 29.95
CA SER A 115 8.73 -14.91 29.70
C SER A 115 8.81 -15.97 30.81
N LYS A 116 8.44 -15.61 32.05
CA LYS A 116 8.35 -16.56 33.17
C LYS A 116 7.17 -17.52 33.06
N ARG A 117 6.03 -17.07 32.52
CA ARG A 117 4.84 -17.92 32.30
C ARG A 117 4.99 -18.84 31.09
N LEU A 118 5.61 -18.37 30.00
CA LEU A 118 5.80 -19.16 28.78
C LEU A 118 6.98 -20.15 28.82
N ARG A 119 7.89 -20.05 29.80
CA ARG A 119 9.11 -20.88 29.90
C ARG A 119 8.92 -22.40 29.91
N GLY A 120 7.70 -22.90 30.12
CA GLY A 120 7.38 -24.33 30.15
C GLY A 120 6.27 -24.75 29.20
N VAL A 121 5.89 -23.87 28.26
CA VAL A 121 4.83 -24.14 27.29
C VAL A 121 5.49 -24.56 25.98
N ASP A 122 5.12 -25.74 25.50
CA ASP A 122 5.55 -26.23 24.19
C ASP A 122 4.65 -25.62 23.10
N LEU A 123 5.23 -24.76 22.27
CA LEU A 123 4.50 -23.99 21.26
C LEU A 123 4.00 -24.87 20.09
N ASP A 124 4.58 -26.05 19.89
CA ASP A 124 4.23 -26.93 18.78
C ASP A 124 3.08 -27.90 19.10
N SER A 125 2.77 -28.09 20.39
CA SER A 125 1.75 -29.05 20.85
C SER A 125 0.55 -28.40 21.55
N THR A 126 0.61 -27.09 21.85
CA THR A 126 -0.48 -26.36 22.48
C THR A 126 -1.43 -25.73 21.47
N LEU A 127 -2.73 -25.74 21.77
CA LEU A 127 -3.73 -25.14 20.90
C LEU A 127 -3.61 -23.60 20.92
N PRO A 128 -3.89 -22.92 19.79
CA PRO A 128 -3.83 -21.45 19.71
C PRO A 128 -4.70 -20.74 20.75
N ASP A 129 -5.88 -21.33 21.06
CA ASP A 129 -6.81 -20.80 22.05
C ASP A 129 -6.26 -20.91 23.48
N ASP A 130 -5.55 -21.99 23.81
CA ASP A 130 -4.96 -22.19 25.13
C ASP A 130 -3.79 -21.21 25.35
N LEU A 131 -2.97 -20.97 24.32
CA LEU A 131 -1.93 -19.94 24.32
C LEU A 131 -2.51 -18.54 24.55
N TRP A 132 -3.65 -18.24 23.93
CA TRP A 132 -4.34 -16.96 24.09
C TRP A 132 -4.79 -16.71 25.54
N THR A 133 -5.25 -17.76 26.25
CA THR A 133 -5.68 -17.63 27.66
C THR A 133 -4.54 -17.38 28.65
N LEU A 134 -3.29 -17.70 28.28
CA LEU A 134 -2.11 -17.48 29.12
C LEU A 134 -1.62 -16.03 29.11
N LEU A 135 -2.04 -15.23 28.12
CA LEU A 135 -1.76 -13.80 28.05
C LEU A 135 -2.72 -13.00 28.94
N THR A 136 -2.24 -11.91 29.52
CA THR A 136 -3.10 -11.00 30.29
C THR A 136 -4.00 -10.20 29.34
N PRO A 137 -5.16 -9.68 29.82
CA PRO A 137 -6.07 -8.89 28.98
C PRO A 137 -5.41 -7.61 28.42
N SER A 138 -4.43 -7.03 29.12
CA SER A 138 -3.68 -5.87 28.62
C SER A 138 -2.77 -6.25 27.45
N GLN A 139 -2.15 -7.43 27.48
CA GLN A 139 -1.30 -7.94 26.40
C GLN A 139 -2.11 -8.31 25.16
N GLN A 140 -3.26 -8.96 25.36
CA GLN A 140 -4.20 -9.26 24.29
C GLN A 140 -4.68 -7.97 23.60
N GLN A 141 -5.01 -6.92 24.36
CA GLN A 141 -5.42 -5.64 23.79
C GLN A 141 -4.30 -4.95 23.02
N LYS A 142 -3.05 -5.00 23.51
CA LYS A 142 -1.87 -4.48 22.78
C LYS A 142 -1.69 -5.20 21.44
N PHE A 143 -1.81 -6.53 21.42
CA PHE A 143 -1.75 -7.33 20.20
C PHE A 143 -2.89 -7.02 19.23
N LEU A 144 -4.14 -6.97 19.71
CA LEU A 144 -5.30 -6.62 18.87
C LEU A 144 -5.19 -5.21 18.27
N LYS A 145 -4.68 -4.25 19.05
CA LYS A 145 -4.43 -2.89 18.56
C LYS A 145 -3.36 -2.88 17.47
N ALA A 146 -2.30 -3.68 17.62
CA ALA A 146 -1.28 -3.82 16.57
C ALA A 146 -1.86 -4.43 15.29
N LEU A 147 -2.75 -5.44 15.39
CA LEU A 147 -3.41 -6.01 14.21
C LEU A 147 -4.39 -5.05 13.52
N GLN A 148 -5.00 -4.14 14.28
CA GLN A 148 -5.93 -3.15 13.71
C GLN A 148 -5.19 -2.04 12.94
N ASP A 149 -3.94 -1.77 13.31
CA ASP A 149 -3.07 -0.76 12.69
C ASP A 149 -1.91 -1.43 11.93
N PRO A 150 -2.07 -1.80 10.64
CA PRO A 150 -1.04 -2.52 9.87
C PRO A 150 0.24 -1.70 9.65
N SER A 151 0.20 -0.38 9.91
CA SER A 151 1.37 0.50 9.85
C SER A 151 2.09 0.66 11.19
N SER A 152 1.62 0.04 12.27
CA SER A 152 2.29 0.09 13.57
C SER A 152 3.63 -0.65 13.52
N GLU A 153 4.65 -0.11 14.17
CA GLU A 153 6.00 -0.69 14.23
C GLU A 153 5.98 -2.13 14.79
N LEU A 154 5.19 -2.36 15.84
CA LEU A 154 5.00 -3.71 16.41
C LEU A 154 4.37 -4.68 15.41
N ALA A 155 3.40 -4.21 14.61
CA ALA A 155 2.74 -5.04 13.60
C ALA A 155 3.71 -5.40 12.46
N GLN A 156 4.50 -4.43 12.00
CA GLN A 156 5.55 -4.66 10.99
C GLN A 156 6.61 -5.63 11.49
N GLN A 157 7.05 -5.51 12.74
CA GLN A 157 8.02 -6.42 13.34
C GLN A 157 7.47 -7.84 13.46
N LEU A 158 6.19 -8.00 13.84
CA LEU A 158 5.55 -9.32 13.91
C LEU A 158 5.42 -9.95 12.52
N LEU A 159 4.93 -9.20 11.54
CA LEU A 159 4.71 -9.68 10.17
C LEU A 159 6.01 -9.99 9.42
N ALA A 160 7.12 -9.32 9.77
CA ALA A 160 8.45 -9.56 9.20
C ALA A 160 9.21 -10.73 9.89
N SER A 161 8.58 -11.47 10.80
CA SER A 161 9.24 -12.61 11.45
C SER A 161 9.40 -13.79 10.49
N GLU A 162 10.59 -14.38 10.48
CA GLU A 162 10.98 -15.48 9.57
C GLU A 162 10.07 -16.71 9.70
N GLN A 163 9.50 -16.95 10.89
CA GLN A 163 8.56 -18.05 11.13
C GLN A 163 7.24 -17.83 10.39
N ILE A 164 6.71 -16.60 10.39
CA ILE A 164 5.48 -16.29 9.65
C ILE A 164 5.72 -16.39 8.15
N GLU A 165 6.86 -15.91 7.66
CA GLU A 165 7.22 -16.05 6.24
C GLU A 165 7.22 -17.52 5.79
N LYS A 166 7.75 -18.44 6.62
CA LYS A 166 7.77 -19.88 6.31
C LYS A 166 6.39 -20.53 6.30
N ASP A 167 5.50 -20.07 7.18
CA ASP A 167 4.14 -20.61 7.32
C ASP A 167 3.11 -19.88 6.44
N THR A 168 3.48 -18.77 5.79
CA THR A 168 2.59 -18.06 4.88
C THR A 168 2.21 -18.95 3.69
N VAL A 169 0.94 -19.34 3.66
CA VAL A 169 0.35 -20.06 2.54
C VAL A 169 -0.24 -19.04 1.58
N LEU A 170 0.35 -18.94 0.39
CA LEU A 170 -0.17 -18.09 -0.67
C LEU A 170 -1.50 -18.66 -1.21
N PRO A 171 -2.38 -17.80 -1.74
CA PRO A 171 -3.61 -18.27 -2.37
C PRO A 171 -3.33 -19.28 -3.48
N TRP A 172 -4.13 -20.35 -3.55
CA TRP A 172 -3.93 -21.44 -4.50
C TRP A 172 -3.90 -20.98 -5.97
N TRP A 173 -4.65 -19.92 -6.32
CA TRP A 173 -4.69 -19.37 -7.67
C TRP A 173 -3.43 -18.58 -8.07
N ASN A 174 -2.49 -18.35 -7.16
CA ASN A 174 -1.18 -17.77 -7.47
C ASN A 174 -0.13 -18.84 -7.84
N ASP A 175 -0.49 -20.13 -7.78
CA ASP A 175 0.37 -21.20 -8.25
C ASP A 175 0.42 -21.17 -9.79
N HIS A 176 1.59 -20.86 -10.34
CA HIS A 176 1.82 -20.81 -11.79
C HIS A 176 1.96 -22.21 -12.40
N ASN A 177 1.99 -23.26 -11.57
CA ASN A 177 2.08 -24.66 -11.99
C ASN A 177 0.72 -25.38 -11.98
N HIS A 178 -0.37 -24.63 -11.79
CA HIS A 178 -1.74 -25.15 -11.73
C HIS A 178 -2.11 -25.96 -13.00
N GLY A 179 -2.16 -27.29 -12.88
CA GLY A 179 -2.61 -28.20 -13.94
C GLY A 179 -1.51 -28.84 -14.81
N ILE A 180 -0.23 -28.70 -14.46
CA ILE A 180 0.82 -29.53 -15.06
C ILE A 180 0.88 -30.86 -14.29
N PRO A 181 0.60 -32.01 -14.92
CA PRO A 181 0.82 -33.30 -14.28
C PRO A 181 2.28 -33.40 -13.90
N GLU A 182 2.57 -33.75 -12.64
CA GLU A 182 3.95 -33.97 -12.21
C GLU A 182 4.62 -34.96 -13.18
N PRO A 183 5.76 -34.63 -13.78
CA PRO A 183 6.50 -35.60 -14.55
C PRO A 183 7.00 -36.67 -13.57
N ASP A 184 6.61 -37.91 -13.81
CA ASP A 184 7.15 -39.10 -13.16
C ASP A 184 8.67 -39.16 -13.45
N GLY A 185 9.47 -38.51 -12.61
CA GLY A 185 10.89 -38.36 -12.88
C GLY A 185 11.59 -37.49 -11.87
N GLU A 186 12.29 -38.15 -10.96
CA GLU A 186 13.49 -37.71 -10.26
C GLU A 186 14.38 -36.80 -11.13
N HIS A 187 14.07 -35.51 -11.13
CA HIS A 187 14.96 -34.45 -11.59
C HIS A 187 14.87 -33.32 -10.57
N GLU A 188 15.81 -33.38 -9.63
CA GLU A 188 16.20 -32.29 -8.74
C GLU A 188 16.49 -31.06 -9.61
N THR A 189 15.49 -30.19 -9.77
CA THR A 189 15.72 -28.82 -10.20
C THR A 189 15.75 -27.99 -8.92
N GLU A 190 16.97 -27.89 -8.40
CA GLU A 190 17.39 -26.92 -7.41
C GLU A 190 16.81 -25.55 -7.79
N LEU A 191 16.17 -24.87 -6.83
CA LEU A 191 15.60 -23.51 -6.91
C LEU A 191 14.17 -23.38 -7.47
N LYS A 192 13.19 -24.09 -6.90
CA LYS A 192 11.80 -23.63 -6.95
C LYS A 192 11.45 -23.08 -5.57
N ASP A 193 11.15 -21.79 -5.52
CA ASP A 193 10.81 -21.06 -4.30
C ASP A 193 9.87 -21.88 -3.42
N SER A 194 10.26 -22.05 -2.15
CA SER A 194 9.56 -22.84 -1.13
C SER A 194 8.19 -22.27 -0.72
N LEU A 195 7.54 -21.51 -1.60
CA LEU A 195 6.23 -20.91 -1.39
C LEU A 195 5.19 -22.03 -1.27
N ARG A 196 4.53 -22.08 -0.11
CA ARG A 196 3.40 -22.99 0.10
C ARG A 196 2.16 -22.35 -0.50
N TYR A 197 1.43 -23.10 -1.32
CA TYR A 197 0.13 -22.69 -1.85
C TYR A 197 -0.99 -23.45 -1.17
N GLY A 198 -2.17 -22.83 -1.07
CA GLY A 198 -3.37 -23.50 -0.53
C GLY A 198 -3.85 -24.64 -1.43
N GLU A 199 -4.71 -25.51 -0.89
CA GLU A 199 -5.37 -26.54 -1.69
C GLU A 199 -6.41 -25.93 -2.65
N ASP A 200 -6.41 -26.36 -3.90
CA ASP A 200 -7.45 -26.00 -4.88
C ASP A 200 -8.80 -26.61 -4.45
N PRO A 201 -9.85 -25.79 -4.25
CA PRO A 201 -11.16 -26.29 -3.90
C PRO A 201 -11.72 -27.21 -4.99
N ARG A 202 -12.21 -28.39 -4.60
CA ARG A 202 -12.87 -29.30 -5.54
C ARG A 202 -14.08 -28.61 -6.19
N PRO A 203 -14.23 -28.69 -7.52
CA PRO A 203 -15.35 -28.06 -8.21
C PRO A 203 -16.68 -28.62 -7.69
N MET A 204 -17.55 -27.74 -7.23
CA MET A 204 -18.90 -28.09 -6.77
C MET A 204 -19.84 -28.27 -7.97
N PRO A 205 -20.67 -29.32 -8.01
CA PRO A 205 -21.66 -29.48 -9.07
C PRO A 205 -22.70 -28.35 -8.97
N VAL A 206 -22.74 -27.48 -9.97
CA VAL A 206 -23.78 -26.44 -10.08
C VAL A 206 -25.11 -27.12 -10.41
N PRO A 207 -26.19 -26.89 -9.63
CA PRO A 207 -27.51 -27.43 -9.96
C PRO A 207 -27.92 -27.02 -11.37
N THR A 208 -28.40 -27.98 -12.17
CA THR A 208 -28.79 -27.76 -13.59
C THR A 208 -29.80 -26.65 -13.79
N ARG A 209 -30.60 -26.32 -12.76
CA ARG A 209 -31.56 -25.20 -12.75
C ARG A 209 -30.91 -23.81 -12.87
N LEU A 210 -29.64 -23.66 -12.50
CA LEU A 210 -28.88 -22.41 -12.63
C LEU A 210 -28.17 -22.31 -13.98
N VAL A 211 -28.04 -23.42 -14.70
CA VAL A 211 -27.43 -23.50 -16.03
C VAL A 211 -28.49 -23.39 -17.12
N THR A 212 -29.73 -23.79 -16.84
CA THR A 212 -30.86 -23.58 -17.75
C THR A 212 -31.24 -22.10 -17.77
N PRO A 213 -31.22 -21.42 -18.93
CA PRO A 213 -31.71 -20.05 -19.02
C PRO A 213 -33.17 -20.02 -18.56
N VAL A 214 -33.49 -19.12 -17.62
CA VAL A 214 -34.87 -18.90 -17.20
C VAL A 214 -35.63 -18.34 -18.40
N GLU A 215 -36.55 -19.14 -18.95
CA GLU A 215 -37.44 -18.70 -20.03
C GLU A 215 -38.32 -17.55 -19.49
N GLY A 216 -37.94 -16.31 -19.81
CA GLY A 216 -38.65 -15.09 -19.40
C GLY A 216 -37.97 -14.21 -18.34
N GLY A 217 -36.74 -14.52 -17.90
CA GLY A 217 -35.97 -13.64 -17.01
C GLY A 217 -35.28 -12.47 -17.75
N PRO A 218 -34.96 -11.35 -17.09
CA PRO A 218 -34.14 -10.30 -17.69
C PRO A 218 -32.78 -10.87 -18.12
N SER A 219 -32.32 -10.53 -19.32
CA SER A 219 -31.11 -11.10 -19.91
C SER A 219 -29.90 -10.89 -19.00
N LEU A 220 -29.19 -11.98 -18.68
CA LEU A 220 -27.96 -11.99 -17.87
C LEU A 220 -26.82 -11.10 -18.43
N VAL A 221 -27.00 -10.50 -19.61
CA VAL A 221 -26.13 -9.48 -20.19
C VAL A 221 -25.85 -8.36 -19.18
N TYR A 222 -26.84 -7.95 -18.38
CA TYR A 222 -26.65 -6.92 -17.36
C TYR A 222 -25.73 -7.36 -16.21
N ASN A 223 -25.73 -8.66 -15.89
CA ASN A 223 -24.86 -9.23 -14.86
C ASN A 223 -23.43 -9.41 -15.36
N ILE A 224 -23.23 -9.74 -16.65
CA ILE A 224 -21.90 -9.83 -17.26
C ILE A 224 -21.25 -8.44 -17.31
N VAL A 225 -22.03 -7.39 -17.60
CA VAL A 225 -21.56 -6.00 -17.59
C VAL A 225 -21.24 -5.50 -16.18
N ALA A 226 -21.74 -6.14 -15.12
CA ALA A 226 -21.45 -5.77 -13.74
C ALA A 226 -20.19 -6.45 -13.15
N VAL A 227 -19.65 -7.48 -13.83
CA VAL A 227 -18.45 -8.23 -13.39
C VAL A 227 -17.21 -7.88 -14.21
N LEU A 228 -17.37 -7.24 -15.38
CA LEU A 228 -16.30 -6.60 -16.16
C LEU A 228 -16.11 -5.15 -15.74
#